data_AF-A0A537X869-F1
#
_entry.id   AF-A0A537X869-F1
#
_cell.length_a   1.000
_cell.length_b   1.000
_cell.length_c   1.000
_cell.angle_alpha   90.00
_cell.angle_beta   90.00
_cell.angle_gamma   90.00
#
_symmetry.space_group_name_H-M   'P 1'
#
loop_
_entity.id
_entity.type
_entity.pdbx_description
1 polymer ?
#
loop_
_entity_poly.entity_id
_entity_poly.type
_entity_poly.pdbx_seq_one_letter_code
_entity_poly.pdbx_strand_id
1 'polypeptide(L)'
;MRARRYSAAEVDAAVEALQAPGRLGHAQEVVTHAAPGLQRILNDALAQGGWFDEAHRAQIARATAVEDDEERLRAVDTLVAEETRLGMLVGVTVGFELARELQGESAPPASPEETPNPEEET
;
A
#
# COMPACT_ATOMS: atom_id res chain seq x y z
N MET A 1 -18.62 -5.17 10.56
CA MET A 1 -18.69 -4.23 9.41
C MET A 1 -18.50 -4.99 8.11
N ARG A 2 -19.30 -4.73 7.07
CA ARG A 2 -19.10 -5.36 5.75
C ARG A 2 -17.97 -4.64 5.01
N ALA A 3 -16.98 -5.37 4.51
CA ALA A 3 -15.98 -4.81 3.61
C ALA A 3 -16.67 -4.32 2.33
N ARG A 4 -16.65 -3.00 2.07
CA ARG A 4 -17.10 -2.45 0.80
C ARG A 4 -16.19 -3.00 -0.30
N ARG A 5 -16.79 -3.61 -1.34
CA ARG A 5 -16.07 -3.99 -2.56
C ARG A 5 -16.07 -2.80 -3.50
N TYR A 6 -14.91 -2.46 -4.04
CA TYR A 6 -14.74 -1.41 -5.04
C TYR A 6 -14.74 -2.03 -6.44
N SER A 7 -15.38 -1.36 -7.40
CA SER A 7 -15.32 -1.71 -8.82
C SER A 7 -14.03 -1.17 -9.46
N ALA A 8 -13.62 -1.75 -10.60
CA ALA A 8 -12.45 -1.28 -11.35
C ALA A 8 -12.59 0.19 -11.76
N ALA A 9 -13.78 0.60 -12.23
CA ALA A 9 -14.05 1.99 -12.61
C ALA A 9 -13.94 2.98 -11.44
N GLU A 10 -14.35 2.59 -10.22
CA GLU A 10 -14.14 3.42 -9.01
C GLU A 10 -12.65 3.56 -8.69
N VAL A 11 -11.86 2.49 -8.88
CA VAL A 11 -10.40 2.53 -8.68
C VAL A 11 -9.73 3.43 -9.72
N ASP A 12 -10.08 3.29 -11.00
CA ASP A 12 -9.51 4.11 -12.07
C ASP A 12 -9.81 5.60 -11.87
N ALA A 13 -11.05 5.94 -11.52
CA ALA A 13 -11.45 7.32 -11.21
C ALA A 13 -10.70 7.88 -9.99
N ALA A 14 -10.46 7.05 -8.97
CA ALA A 14 -9.67 7.46 -7.82
C ALA A 14 -8.20 7.71 -8.20
N VAL A 15 -7.62 6.87 -9.06
CA VAL A 15 -6.25 7.05 -9.57
C VAL A 15 -6.14 8.34 -10.37
N GLU A 16 -7.06 8.62 -11.28
CA GLU A 16 -7.10 9.87 -12.05
C GLU A 16 -7.16 11.09 -11.11
N ALA A 17 -8.00 11.01 -10.08
CA ALA A 17 -8.13 12.09 -9.11
C ALA A 17 -6.86 12.30 -8.24
N LEU A 18 -5.98 11.30 -8.10
CA LEU A 18 -4.70 11.44 -7.41
C LEU A 18 -3.63 12.14 -8.26
N GLN A 19 -3.80 12.18 -9.59
CA GLN A 19 -2.89 12.89 -10.50
C GLN A 19 -3.04 14.41 -10.42
N ALA A 20 -4.16 14.91 -9.87
CA ALA A 20 -4.35 16.34 -9.70
C ALA A 20 -3.31 16.94 -8.72
N PRO A 21 -2.70 18.09 -9.06
CA PRO A 21 -1.65 18.71 -8.26
C PRO A 21 -2.05 18.90 -6.80
N GLY A 22 -1.15 18.57 -5.87
CA GLY A 22 -1.35 18.78 -4.43
C GLY A 22 -2.20 17.72 -3.71
N ARG A 23 -2.89 16.82 -4.43
CA ARG A 23 -3.72 15.76 -3.81
C ARG A 23 -2.90 14.74 -3.01
N LEU A 24 -1.64 14.56 -3.37
CA LEU A 24 -0.69 13.71 -2.65
C LEU A 24 0.11 14.47 -1.58
N GLY A 25 0.06 15.80 -1.52
CA GLY A 25 0.96 16.60 -0.69
C GLY A 25 0.84 16.27 0.80
N HIS A 26 -0.39 16.28 1.33
CA HIS A 26 -0.61 15.93 2.73
C HIS A 26 -0.30 14.45 3.03
N ALA A 27 -0.60 13.54 2.10
CA ALA A 27 -0.25 12.13 2.25
C ALA A 27 1.27 11.91 2.30
N GLN A 28 2.04 12.65 1.49
CA GLN A 28 3.51 12.60 1.47
C GLN A 28 4.11 13.07 2.80
N GLU A 29 3.58 14.13 3.41
CA GLU A 29 4.02 14.63 4.71
C GLU A 29 3.80 13.59 5.82
N VAL A 30 2.60 13.00 5.88
CA VAL A 30 2.26 11.97 6.87
C VAL A 30 3.12 10.71 6.68
N VAL A 31 3.29 10.25 5.44
CA VAL A 31 4.13 9.09 5.11
C VAL A 31 5.59 9.34 5.48
N THR A 32 6.10 10.56 5.32
CA THR A 32 7.49 10.89 5.71
C THR A 32 7.73 10.66 7.20
N HIS A 33 6.76 10.98 8.06
CA HIS A 33 6.84 10.72 9.49
C HIS A 33 6.69 9.23 9.83
N ALA A 34 5.86 8.50 9.08
CA ALA A 34 5.65 7.06 9.27
C ALA A 34 6.72 6.17 8.60
N ALA A 35 7.57 6.75 7.74
CA ALA A 35 8.51 6.02 6.87
C ALA A 35 9.38 4.99 7.61
N PRO A 36 9.95 5.26 8.80
CA PRO A 36 10.75 4.25 9.51
C PRO A 36 9.93 3.04 9.96
N GLY A 37 8.65 3.23 10.31
CA GLY A 37 7.74 2.14 10.68
C GLY A 37 7.31 1.31 9.47
N LEU A 38 6.95 1.99 8.38
CA LEU A 38 6.59 1.36 7.12
C LEU A 38 7.75 0.55 6.53
N GLN A 39 8.98 1.05 6.63
CA GLN A 39 10.17 0.33 6.18
C GLN A 39 10.35 -1.00 6.94
N ARG A 40 10.09 -1.01 8.25
CA ARG A 40 10.16 -2.26 9.05
C ARG A 40 9.12 -3.28 8.58
N ILE A 41 7.87 -2.86 8.43
CA ILE A 41 6.79 -3.73 7.95
C ILE A 41 7.10 -4.28 6.56
N LEU A 42 7.60 -3.41 5.66
CA LEU A 42 8.00 -3.81 4.32
C LEU A 42 9.13 -4.84 4.36
N ASN A 43 10.18 -4.59 5.14
CA ASN A 43 11.29 -5.54 5.30
C ASN A 43 10.81 -6.89 5.85
N ASP A 44 9.90 -6.89 6.84
CA ASP A 44 9.35 -8.12 7.41
C ASP A 44 8.49 -8.89 6.39
N ALA A 45 7.65 -8.19 5.61
CA ALA A 45 6.84 -8.81 4.55
C ALA A 45 7.71 -9.42 3.44
N LEU A 46 8.76 -8.70 3.04
CA LEU A 46 9.73 -9.12 2.04
C LEU A 46 10.57 -10.32 2.51
N ALA A 47 10.97 -10.33 3.79
CA ALA A 47 11.69 -11.44 4.41
C ALA A 47 10.80 -12.69 4.55
N GLN A 48 9.56 -12.54 5.02
CA GLN A 48 8.60 -13.64 5.19
C GLN A 48 8.15 -14.26 3.86
N GLY A 49 8.07 -13.46 2.80
CA GLY A 49 7.74 -13.95 1.46
C GLY A 49 8.88 -14.69 0.75
N GLY A 50 10.08 -14.77 1.33
CA GLY A 50 11.27 -15.30 0.67
C GLY A 50 11.67 -14.50 -0.58
N TRP A 51 11.13 -13.28 -0.72
CA TRP A 51 11.18 -12.47 -1.94
C TRP A 51 12.61 -12.00 -2.25
N PHE A 52 13.40 -11.71 -1.22
CA PHE A 52 14.71 -11.07 -1.34
C PHE A 52 15.92 -11.98 -1.16
N ASP A 53 15.75 -13.27 -0.84
CA ASP A 53 16.90 -14.03 -0.34
C ASP A 53 17.63 -14.83 -1.43
N GLU A 54 17.13 -16.00 -1.85
CA GLU A 54 17.88 -16.86 -2.78
C GLU A 54 17.48 -16.61 -4.26
N ALA A 55 16.18 -16.48 -4.53
CA ALA A 55 15.67 -16.31 -5.88
C ALA A 55 16.09 -14.97 -6.50
N HIS A 56 16.02 -13.88 -5.72
CA HIS A 56 16.42 -12.54 -6.14
C HIS A 56 17.94 -12.46 -6.38
N ARG A 57 18.77 -13.02 -5.49
CA ARG A 57 20.23 -13.12 -5.72
C ARG A 57 20.55 -13.90 -6.99
N ALA A 58 19.82 -14.98 -7.27
CA ALA A 58 20.01 -15.75 -8.50
C ALA A 58 19.61 -14.95 -9.76
N GLN A 59 18.57 -14.09 -9.69
CA GLN A 59 18.20 -13.19 -10.79
C GLN A 59 19.28 -12.14 -11.06
N ILE A 60 19.79 -11.49 -10.00
CA ILE A 60 20.90 -10.54 -10.12
C ILE A 60 22.12 -11.22 -10.71
N ALA A 61 22.51 -12.38 -10.17
CA ALA A 61 23.66 -13.12 -10.67
C ALA A 61 23.52 -13.46 -12.16
N ARG A 62 22.34 -13.92 -12.59
CA ARG A 62 22.03 -14.19 -14.01
C ARG A 62 22.16 -12.93 -14.87
N ALA A 63 21.55 -11.82 -14.46
CA ALA A 63 21.62 -10.57 -15.22
C ALA A 63 23.07 -10.06 -15.34
N THR A 64 23.86 -10.16 -14.27
CA THR A 64 25.26 -9.69 -14.26
C THR A 64 26.22 -10.63 -14.99
N ALA A 65 25.89 -11.90 -15.15
CA ALA A 65 26.72 -12.89 -15.84
C ALA A 65 26.65 -12.79 -17.37
N VAL A 66 25.78 -11.92 -17.92
CA VAL A 66 25.67 -11.68 -19.36
C VAL A 66 26.95 -11.00 -19.86
N GLU A 67 27.63 -11.64 -20.82
CA GLU A 67 28.92 -11.18 -21.35
C GLU A 67 28.78 -9.91 -22.20
N ASP A 68 27.73 -9.84 -23.04
CA ASP A 68 27.46 -8.68 -23.88
C ASP A 68 26.92 -7.50 -23.05
N ASP A 69 27.51 -6.32 -23.26
CA ASP A 69 27.22 -5.13 -22.45
C ASP A 69 25.79 -4.60 -22.68
N GLU A 70 25.30 -4.61 -23.92
CA GLU A 70 23.94 -4.12 -24.23
C GLU A 70 22.86 -5.11 -23.78
N GLU A 71 23.12 -6.40 -23.90
CA GLU A 71 22.24 -7.45 -23.39
C GLU A 71 22.21 -7.45 -21.85
N ARG A 72 23.36 -7.25 -21.20
CA ARG A 72 23.44 -7.10 -19.74
C ARG A 72 22.65 -5.89 -19.26
N LEU A 73 22.77 -4.75 -19.94
CA LEU A 73 22.00 -3.55 -19.59
C LEU A 73 20.49 -3.81 -19.69
N ARG A 74 20.04 -4.43 -20.79
CA ARG A 74 18.62 -4.79 -20.96
C ARG A 74 18.12 -5.78 -19.91
N ALA A 75 18.95 -6.74 -19.51
CA ALA A 75 18.62 -7.70 -18.46
C ALA A 75 18.45 -7.00 -17.10
N VAL A 76 19.35 -6.07 -16.77
CA VAL A 76 19.25 -5.25 -15.55
C VAL A 76 18.03 -4.33 -15.59
N ASP A 77 17.77 -3.64 -16.70
CA ASP A 77 16.59 -2.77 -16.84
C ASP A 77 15.28 -3.55 -16.64
N THR A 78 15.22 -4.75 -17.20
CA THR A 78 14.07 -5.66 -17.03
C THR A 78 13.88 -6.03 -15.56
N LEU A 79 14.96 -6.45 -14.89
CA LEU A 79 14.93 -6.78 -13.47
C LEU A 79 14.45 -5.59 -12.62
N VAL A 80 14.97 -4.39 -12.87
CA VAL A 80 14.57 -3.17 -12.14
C VAL A 80 13.10 -2.83 -12.38
N ALA A 81 12.60 -2.98 -13.60
CA ALA A 81 11.20 -2.73 -13.92
C ALA A 81 10.27 -3.71 -13.19
N GLU A 82 10.65 -4.99 -13.13
CA GLU A 82 9.91 -6.01 -12.39
C GLU A 82 9.89 -5.69 -10.89
N GLU A 83 11.05 -5.42 -10.28
CA GLU A 83 11.14 -5.06 -8.86
C GLU A 83 10.34 -3.79 -8.52
N THR A 84 10.34 -2.80 -9.42
CA THR A 84 9.54 -1.58 -9.25
C THR A 84 8.04 -1.88 -9.24
N ARG A 85 7.56 -2.73 -10.15
CA ARG A 85 6.16 -3.17 -10.19
C ARG A 85 5.77 -3.91 -8.91
N LEU A 86 6.66 -4.73 -8.39
CA LEU A 86 6.44 -5.50 -7.15
C LEU A 86 6.42 -4.59 -5.92
N GLY A 87 7.39 -3.67 -5.81
CA GLY A 87 7.41 -2.65 -4.76
C GLY A 87 6.14 -1.79 -4.77
N MET A 88 5.65 -1.42 -5.96
CA MET A 88 4.37 -0.71 -6.09
C MET A 88 3.19 -1.56 -5.59
N LEU A 89 3.10 -2.84 -5.97
CA LEU A 89 2.03 -3.73 -5.52
C LEU A 89 2.01 -3.85 -3.99
N VAL A 90 3.18 -4.13 -3.38
CA VAL A 90 3.30 -4.25 -1.93
C VAL A 90 2.99 -2.91 -1.25
N GLY A 91 3.55 -1.81 -1.74
CA GLY A 91 3.34 -0.47 -1.18
C GLY A 91 1.87 -0.05 -1.21
N VAL A 92 1.17 -0.31 -2.31
CA VAL A 92 -0.28 -0.04 -2.44
C VAL A 92 -1.08 -0.92 -1.48
N THR A 93 -0.76 -2.22 -1.36
CA THR A 93 -1.42 -3.11 -0.40
C THR A 93 -1.24 -2.62 1.04
N VAL A 94 -0.02 -2.29 1.46
CA VAL A 94 0.25 -1.74 2.80
C VAL A 94 -0.51 -0.43 3.01
N GLY A 95 -0.55 0.44 2.00
CA GLY A 95 -1.32 1.69 2.04
C GLY A 95 -2.83 1.47 2.23
N PHE A 96 -3.40 0.47 1.55
CA PHE A 96 -4.82 0.11 1.72
C PHE A 96 -5.11 -0.40 3.13
N GLU A 97 -4.30 -1.31 3.67
CA GLU A 97 -4.52 -1.83 5.02
C GLU A 97 -4.33 -0.74 6.09
N LEU A 98 -3.32 0.13 5.94
CA LEU A 98 -3.14 1.27 6.84
C LEU A 98 -4.36 2.21 6.82
N ALA A 99 -4.87 2.52 5.64
CA ALA A 99 -6.05 3.38 5.51
C ALA A 99 -7.30 2.74 6.15
N ARG A 100 -7.43 1.41 6.08
CA ARG A 100 -8.51 0.66 6.73
C ARG A 100 -8.40 0.71 8.26
N GLU A 101 -7.19 0.54 8.80
CA GLU A 101 -6.95 0.61 10.24
C GLU A 101 -7.34 1.98 10.81
N LEU A 102 -6.87 3.05 10.17
CA LEU A 102 -7.16 4.44 10.57
C LEU A 102 -8.66 4.79 10.47
N GLN A 103 -9.38 4.22 9.51
CA GLN A 103 -10.84 4.39 9.39
C GLN A 103 -11.61 3.58 10.43
N GLY A 104 -11.08 2.45 10.87
CA GLY A 104 -11.65 1.62 11.95
C GLY A 104 -11.59 2.32 13.31
N GLU A 105 -10.54 3.10 13.56
CA GLU A 105 -10.38 3.93 14.77
C GLU A 105 -11.25 5.20 14.77
N SER A 106 -11.82 5.58 13.63
CA SER A 106 -12.60 6.82 13.46
C SER A 106 -14.10 6.70 13.78
N ALA A 107 -14.56 5.61 14.41
CA ALA A 107 -15.95 5.53 14.86
C ALA A 107 -16.17 6.48 16.06
N PRO A 108 -17.01 7.52 15.96
CA PRO A 108 -17.29 8.39 17.11
C PRO A 108 -17.92 7.56 18.25
N PRO A 109 -17.64 7.89 19.53
CA PRO A 109 -18.29 7.21 20.64
C PRO A 109 -19.80 7.34 20.46
N ALA A 110 -20.51 6.21 20.49
CA ALA A 110 -21.96 6.18 20.44
C ALA A 110 -22.50 7.14 21.51
N SER A 111 -23.29 8.13 21.10
CA SER A 111 -23.99 9.02 22.03
C SER A 111 -24.76 8.17 23.04
N PRO A 112 -24.76 8.52 24.33
CA PRO A 112 -25.48 7.75 25.34
C PRO A 112 -26.96 7.72 24.97
N GLU A 113 -27.53 6.52 25.02
CA GLU A 113 -28.95 6.23 24.77
C GLU A 113 -29.84 7.23 25.51
N GLU A 114 -30.64 7.99 24.76
CA GLU A 114 -31.78 8.71 25.31
C GLU A 114 -32.84 7.67 25.66
N THR A 115 -32.85 7.25 26.93
CA THR A 115 -33.91 6.43 27.51
C THR A 115 -35.26 7.10 27.29
N PRO A 116 -36.27 6.41 26.73
CA PRO A 116 -37.58 7.03 26.48
C PRO A 116 -38.26 7.31 27.82
N ASN A 117 -38.70 8.56 28.00
CA ASN A 117 -39.46 9.00 29.16
C ASN A 117 -40.84 8.32 29.19
N PRO A 118 -41.20 7.56 30.24
CA PRO A 118 -42.45 6.81 30.28
C PRO A 118 -43.56 7.64 30.93
N GLU A 119 -43.90 8.82 30.42
CA GLU A 119 -45.02 9.61 30.97
C GLU A 119 -45.71 10.46 29.89
N GLU A 120 -46.50 9.84 29.01
CA GLU A 120 -47.67 10.47 28.37
C GLU A 120 -48.74 9.39 28.11
N GLU A 121 -49.29 8.84 29.19
CA GLU A 121 -50.60 8.18 29.17
C GLU A 121 -51.49 8.96 30.16
N THR A 122 -52.30 9.88 29.61
CA THR A 122 -53.66 10.26 30.05
C THR A 122 -54.23 11.35 29.15
#